data_AF-A0A954XJD3-F1
#
_entry.id   AF-A0A954XJD3-F1
#
_cell.length_a   1.000
_cell.length_b   1.000
_cell.length_c   1.000
_cell.angle_alpha   90.00
_cell.angle_beta   90.00
_cell.angle_gamma   90.00
#
_symmetry.space_group_name_H-M   'P 1'
#
loop_
_entity.id
_entity.type
_entity.pdbx_description
1 polymer ?
#
loop_
_entity_poly.entity_id
_entity_poly.type
_entity_poly.pdbx_seq_one_letter_code
_entity_poly.pdbx_strand_id
1 'polypeptide(L)' 'MAIESCPPIENTRTDGRRMITGTFRHSAGNVIRLDIAGEPDSIGVTDNHPFWSEDRQSFVPAGELRPQENLRRADG' A
#
# COMPACT_ATOMS: atom_id res chain seq x y z
N MET A 1 35.85 1.19 21.66
CA MET A 1 34.69 0.93 20.78
C MET A 1 33.92 2.24 20.67
N ALA A 2 33.80 2.81 19.48
CA ALA A 2 33.05 4.03 19.25
C ALA A 2 31.91 3.73 18.28
N ILE A 3 30.74 4.31 18.53
CA ILE A 3 29.62 4.29 17.59
C ILE A 3 29.90 5.39 16.57
N GLU A 4 30.00 5.02 15.30
CA GLU A 4 30.14 6.00 14.21
C GLU A 4 28.82 6.75 14.00
N SER A 5 28.91 7.97 13.48
CA SER A 5 27.74 8.79 13.18
C SER A 5 26.84 8.08 12.18
N CYS A 6 25.53 8.08 12.46
CA CYS A 6 24.52 7.56 11.54
C CYS A 6 24.65 8.28 10.18
N PRO A 7 24.72 7.55 9.05
CA PRO A 7 24.74 8.17 7.73
C PRO A 7 23.53 9.08 7.55
N PRO A 8 23.70 10.28 6.95
CA PRO A 8 22.58 11.16 6.67
C PRO A 8 21.64 10.49 5.67
N ILE A 9 20.33 10.53 5.95
CA ILE A 9 19.32 10.08 5.00
C ILE A 9 19.24 11.12 3.88
N GLU A 10 19.48 10.69 2.64
CA GLU A 10 19.39 11.57 1.47
C GLU A 10 17.98 12.18 1.37
N ASN A 11 17.91 13.50 1.14
CA ASN A 11 16.64 14.20 0.89
C ASN A 11 16.21 13.97 -0.56
N THR A 12 15.89 12.73 -0.91
CA THR A 12 15.48 12.32 -2.25
C THR A 12 14.04 12.77 -2.51
N ARG A 13 13.84 14.07 -2.75
CA ARG A 13 12.62 14.58 -3.42
C ARG A 13 12.74 14.55 -4.94
N THR A 14 13.82 14.00 -5.47
CA THR A 14 14.09 13.87 -6.90
C THR A 14 13.75 12.46 -7.36
N ASP A 15 12.91 12.35 -8.40
CA ASP A 15 12.47 11.11 -9.12
C ASP A 15 11.07 10.54 -8.81
N GLY A 16 10.23 11.22 -8.02
CA GLY A 16 8.87 10.73 -7.72
C GLY A 16 8.80 9.69 -6.60
N ARG A 17 9.94 9.30 -6.01
CA ARG A 17 9.98 8.48 -4.78
C ARG A 17 9.73 9.33 -3.53
N ARG A 18 9.38 8.66 -2.42
CA ARG A 18 9.15 9.28 -1.11
C ARG A 18 9.96 8.57 -0.04
N MET A 19 10.53 9.33 0.89
CA MET A 19 11.25 8.79 2.05
C MET A 19 10.31 7.99 2.95
N ILE A 20 10.70 6.76 3.28
CA ILE A 20 9.98 5.93 4.26
C ILE A 20 10.37 6.39 5.66
N THR A 21 9.40 6.81 6.46
CA THR A 21 9.63 7.40 7.80
C THR A 21 9.55 6.40 8.94
N GLY A 22 9.08 5.18 8.68
CA GLY A 22 8.95 4.14 9.69
C GLY A 22 8.40 2.83 9.13
N THR A 23 8.41 1.79 9.98
CA THR A 23 7.86 0.47 9.66
C THR A 23 6.97 0.02 10.80
N PHE A 24 5.74 -0.41 10.48
CA PHE A 24 4.80 -0.98 11.43
C PHE A 24 4.75 -2.49 11.23
N ARG A 25 4.85 -3.26 12.32
CA ARG A 25 4.74 -4.72 12.30
C ARG A 25 3.82 -5.16 13.43
N HIS A 26 2.76 -5.87 13.07
CA HIS A 26 1.84 -6.50 14.00
C HIS A 26 1.31 -7.81 13.41
N SER A 27 0.74 -8.68 14.24
CA SER A 27 -0.06 -9.81 13.79
C SER A 27 -1.46 -9.33 13.38
N ALA A 28 -2.01 -9.86 12.29
CA ALA A 28 -3.38 -9.62 11.85
C ALA A 28 -4.05 -10.96 11.51
N GLY A 29 -5.36 -11.06 11.75
CA GLY A 29 -6.09 -12.32 11.62
C GLY A 29 -6.74 -12.55 10.25
N ASN A 30 -7.36 -11.52 9.67
CA ASN A 30 -8.12 -11.68 8.43
C ASN A 30 -7.32 -11.18 7.23
N VAL A 31 -6.69 -12.11 6.50
CA VAL A 31 -6.01 -11.83 5.23
C VAL A 31 -6.88 -12.39 4.10
N ILE A 32 -7.28 -11.51 3.19
CA ILE A 32 -8.05 -11.84 2.00
C ILE A 32 -7.14 -11.84 0.77
N ARG A 33 -7.60 -12.53 -0.27
CA ARG A 33 -7.00 -12.49 -1.60
C ARG A 33 -7.81 -11.53 -2.46
N LEU A 34 -7.19 -10.45 -2.93
CA LEU A 34 -7.79 -9.49 -3.85
C LEU A 34 -7.28 -9.76 -5.27
N ASP A 35 -8.16 -10.25 -6.13
CA ASP A 35 -7.89 -10.45 -7.55
C ASP A 35 -8.27 -9.18 -8.33
N ILE A 36 -7.32 -8.63 -9.10
CA ILE A 36 -7.53 -7.43 -9.91
C ILE A 36 -7.50 -7.83 -11.38
N ALA A 37 -8.53 -7.42 -12.13
CA ALA A 37 -8.59 -7.69 -13.56
C ALA A 37 -7.35 -7.13 -14.29
N GLY A 38 -6.65 -7.98 -15.03
CA GLY A 38 -5.44 -7.62 -15.76
C GLY A 38 -4.15 -7.73 -14.95
N GLU A 39 -4.22 -7.99 -13.65
CA GLU A 39 -3.04 -8.36 -12.84
C GLU A 39 -2.88 -9.88 -12.84
N PRO A 40 -1.66 -10.40 -13.07
CA PRO A 40 -1.42 -11.84 -13.08
C PRO A 40 -1.46 -12.45 -11.66
N ASP A 41 -1.11 -11.65 -10.65
CA ASP A 41 -0.97 -12.08 -9.27
C ASP A 41 -1.98 -11.38 -8.37
N SER A 42 -2.54 -12.15 -7.44
CA SER A 42 -3.44 -11.61 -6.43
C SER A 42 -2.66 -10.87 -5.33
N ILE A 43 -3.30 -9.86 -4.74
CA ILE A 43 -2.75 -9.16 -3.57
C ILE A 43 -3.26 -9.86 -2.29
N GLY A 44 -2.34 -10.35 -1.47
CA GLY A 44 -2.64 -10.81 -0.12
C GLY A 44 -2.69 -9.62 0.84
N VAL A 45 -3.85 -9.30 1.37
CA VAL A 45 -4.08 -8.05 2.11
C VAL A 45 -5.00 -8.25 3.30
N THR A 46 -4.86 -7.44 4.35
CA THR A 46 -5.85 -7.44 5.45
C THR A 46 -7.16 -6.80 4.99
N ASP A 47 -8.29 -7.28 5.51
CA ASP A 47 -9.63 -6.79 5.15
C ASP A 47 -9.81 -5.28 5.34
N ASN A 48 -9.19 -4.71 6.37
CA ASN A 48 -9.26 -3.29 6.69
C ASN A 48 -8.26 -2.42 5.91
N HIS A 49 -7.43 -3.00 5.03
CA HIS A 49 -6.48 -2.20 4.26
C HIS A 49 -7.21 -1.38 3.19
N PRO A 50 -7.02 -0.05 3.15
CA PRO A 50 -7.75 0.79 2.22
C PRO A 50 -7.18 0.74 0.80
N PHE A 51 -8.06 0.63 -0.19
CA PHE A 51 -7.78 0.87 -1.61
C PHE A 51 -8.58 2.07 -2.09
N TRP A 52 -8.02 2.86 -3.02
CA TRP A 52 -8.76 3.98 -3.61
C TRP A 52 -9.73 3.47 -4.68
N SER A 53 -11.03 3.65 -4.42
CA SER A 53 -12.10 3.36 -5.39
C SER A 53 -12.38 4.61 -6.23
N GLU A 54 -12.20 4.51 -7.54
CA GLU A 54 -12.61 5.56 -8.48
C GLU A 54 -14.13 5.68 -8.56
N ASP A 55 -14.88 4.61 -8.32
CA ASP A 55 -16.35 4.64 -8.33
C ASP A 55 -16.91 5.44 -7.14
N ARG A 56 -16.26 5.33 -5.97
CA ARG A 56 -16.69 5.99 -4.72
C ARG A 56 -15.88 7.24 -4.38
N GLN A 57 -14.85 7.56 -5.15
CA GLN A 57 -13.92 8.69 -4.91
C GLN A 57 -13.43 8.74 -3.46
N SER A 58 -13.09 7.57 -2.91
CA SER A 58 -12.71 7.41 -1.51
C SER A 58 -11.87 6.15 -1.28
N PHE A 59 -11.17 6.13 -0.16
CA PHE A 59 -10.51 4.93 0.34
C PHE A 59 -11.55 3.98 0.95
N VAL A 60 -11.62 2.77 0.40
CA VAL A 60 -12.55 1.71 0.83
C VAL A 60 -11.72 0.54 1.37
N PRO A 61 -12.07 -0.02 2.54
CA PRO A 61 -11.44 -1.24 3.05
C PRO A 61 -11.56 -2.39 2.04
N ALA A 62 -10.50 -3.18 1.90
CA ALA A 62 -10.44 -4.30 0.96
C ALA A 62 -11.62 -5.30 1.12
N GLY A 63 -12.07 -5.54 2.36
CA GLY A 63 -13.21 -6.40 2.67
C GLY A 63 -14.59 -5.81 2.31
N GLU A 64 -14.66 -4.52 1.97
CA GLU A 64 -15.90 -3.81 1.59
C GLU A 64 -15.95 -3.44 0.09
N LEU A 65 -14.91 -3.82 -0.65
CA LEU A 65 -14.89 -3.70 -2.11
C LEU A 65 -15.94 -4.61 -2.72
N ARG A 66 -16.58 -4.11 -3.77
CA ARG A 66 -17.53 -4.90 -4.56
C ARG A 66 -16.80 -5.51 -5.76
N PRO A 67 -17.19 -6.71 -6.22
CA PRO A 67 -16.72 -7.21 -7.49
C PRO A 67 -16.93 -6.17 -8.59
N GLN A 68 -15.95 -6.06 -9.49
CA GLN A 68 -15.92 -5.08 -10.61
C GLN A 68 -15.75 -3.60 -10.20
N GLU A 69 -15.45 -3.31 -8.93
CA GLU A 69 -15.13 -1.95 -8.50
C GLU A 69 -13.82 -1.46 -9.11
N ASN A 70 -13.83 -0.23 -9.63
CA ASN A 70 -12.67 0.37 -10.29
C ASN A 70 -11.68 0.92 -9.26
N LEU A 71 -10.51 0.29 -9.15
CA LEU A 71 -9.43 0.74 -8.27
C LEU A 71 -8.42 1.59 -9.02
N ARG A 72 -7.94 2.66 -8.38
CA ARG A 72 -6.87 3.48 -8.94
C ARG A 72 -5.56 2.70 -9.01
N ARG A 73 -4.92 2.78 -10.17
CA ARG A 73 -3.62 2.17 -10.45
C ARG A 73 -2.49 3.15 -10.16
N ALA A 74 -1.26 2.64 -10.07
CA ALA A 74 -0.09 3.45 -9.73
C ALA A 74 0.24 4.52 -10.78
N ASP A 75 -0.20 4.33 -12.03
CA ASP A 75 -0.01 5.24 -13.16
C ASP A 75 -1.07 6.36 -13.26
N GLY A 76 -2.11 6.33 -12.42
CA GLY A 76 -3.04 7.46 -12.25
C GLY A 76 -4.42 7.25 -12.83
#